data_AF-A0A7S0JDT6-F1
#
_entry.id   AF-A0A7S0JDT6-F1
#
_cell.length_a   1.000
_cell.length_b   1.000
_cell.length_c   1.000
_cell.angle_alpha   90.00
_cell.angle_beta   90.00
_cell.angle_gamma   90.00
#
_symmetry.space_group_name_H-M   'P 1'
#
loop_
_entity.id
_entity.type
_entity.pdbx_description
1 polymer ?
#
loop_
_entity_poly.entity_id
_entity_poly.type
_entity_poly.pdbx_seq_one_letter_code
_entity_poly.pdbx_strand_id
1 'polypeptide(L)'
;GYRGGFIFPFFFSGAALGVALSRLLAPLVHASQAACALSLAAAINVAVTKTVLATPVVLVECSGRVDLLPCLLVASITALFLSSHVSVIKAARTRIENDEEHKPLTVND
;
A
#
# COMPACT_ATOMS: atom_id res chain seq x y z
N GLY A 1 -8.92 7.91 -18.80
CA GLY A 1 -8.14 6.97 -17.98
C GLY A 1 -8.94 5.72 -17.72
N TYR A 2 -8.30 4.55 -17.67
CA TYR A 2 -8.94 3.27 -17.33
C TYR A 2 -9.58 3.35 -15.93
N ARG A 3 -10.84 2.92 -15.78
CA ARG A 3 -11.61 2.99 -14.51
C ARG A 3 -11.24 1.88 -13.51
N GLY A 4 -9.96 1.48 -13.48
CA GLY A 4 -9.46 0.41 -12.61
C GLY A 4 -8.94 0.95 -11.28
N GLY A 5 -9.08 0.16 -10.22
CA GLY A 5 -8.45 0.43 -8.93
C GLY A 5 -6.97 0.05 -8.92
N PHE A 6 -6.18 0.71 -8.07
CA PHE A 6 -4.73 0.50 -7.96
C PHE A 6 -4.31 -0.43 -6.81
N ILE A 7 -5.24 -0.83 -5.94
CA ILE A 7 -4.97 -1.61 -4.73
C ILE A 7 -4.46 -3.03 -5.05
N PHE A 8 -5.17 -3.79 -5.89
CA PHE A 8 -4.77 -5.15 -6.25
C PHE A 8 -3.42 -5.23 -6.99
N PRO A 9 -3.11 -4.34 -7.95
CA PRO A 9 -1.78 -4.26 -8.54
C PRO A 9 -0.65 -4.09 -7.50
N PHE A 10 -0.87 -3.27 -6.48
CA PHE A 10 0.11 -3.07 -5.41
C PHE A 10 0.24 -4.29 -4.50
N PHE A 11 -0.85 -4.98 -4.19
CA PHE A 11 -0.78 -6.25 -3.46
C PHE A 11 0.01 -7.30 -4.22
N PHE A 12 -0.21 -7.43 -5.53
CA PHE A 12 0.54 -8.36 -6.36
C PHE A 12 2.03 -8.01 -6.39
N SER A 13 2.37 -6.74 -6.63
CA SER A 13 3.76 -6.28 -6.64
C SER A 13 4.46 -6.51 -5.30
N GLY A 14 3.81 -6.19 -4.18
CA GLY A 14 4.36 -6.41 -2.84
C GLY A 14 4.50 -7.89 -2.49
N ALA A 15 3.55 -8.74 -2.89
CA ALA A 15 3.66 -10.17 -2.71
C ALA A 15 4.84 -10.76 -3.49
N ALA A 16 5.01 -10.35 -4.76
CA ALA A 16 6.15 -10.79 -5.58
C ALA A 16 7.49 -10.36 -4.97
N LEU A 17 7.59 -9.11 -4.50
CA LEU A 17 8.78 -8.59 -3.81
C LEU A 17 9.04 -9.33 -2.49
N GLY A 18 7.99 -9.62 -1.71
CA GLY A 18 8.14 -10.33 -0.43
C GLY A 18 8.58 -11.78 -0.60
N VAL A 19 8.14 -12.46 -1.67
CA VAL A 19 8.65 -13.80 -2.03
C VAL A 19 10.11 -13.74 -2.51
N ALA A 20 10.46 -12.73 -3.32
CA ALA A 20 11.85 -12.54 -3.74
C ALA A 20 12.77 -12.29 -2.52
N LEU A 21 12.31 -11.44 -1.59
CA LEU A 21 13.03 -11.10 -0.38
C LEU A 21 13.15 -12.30 0.57
N SER A 22 12.09 -13.09 0.74
CA SER A 22 12.14 -14.29 1.59
C SER A 22 13.14 -15.32 1.06
N ARG A 23 13.30 -15.44 -0.27
CA ARG A 23 14.30 -16.33 -0.87
C ARG A 23 15.72 -15.81 -0.71
N LEU A 24 15.91 -14.49 -0.78
CA LEU A 24 17.21 -13.87 -0.59
C LEU A 24 17.68 -13.94 0.87
N LEU A 25 16.76 -13.76 1.83
CA LEU A 25 17.04 -13.81 3.27
C LEU A 25 16.86 -15.19 3.90
N ALA A 26 16.47 -16.21 3.11
CA ALA A 26 16.32 -17.59 3.55
C ALA A 26 17.49 -18.14 4.40
N PRO A 27 18.78 -17.87 4.09
CA PRO A 27 19.88 -18.36 4.93
C PRO A 27 20.06 -17.62 6.26
N LEU A 28 19.41 -16.45 6.43
CA LEU A 28 19.57 -15.57 7.60
C LEU A 28 18.36 -15.60 8.54
N VAL A 29 17.15 -15.75 7.99
CA VAL A 29 15.89 -15.69 8.74
C VAL A 29 14.97 -16.80 8.26
N HIS A 30 14.60 -17.71 9.17
CA HIS A 30 13.60 -18.75 8.93
C HIS A 30 12.16 -18.19 8.98
N ALA A 31 11.89 -17.11 8.24
CA ALA A 31 10.56 -16.54 8.13
C ALA A 31 9.72 -17.33 7.11
N SER A 32 8.43 -17.52 7.40
CA SER A 32 7.49 -18.07 6.43
C SER A 32 7.41 -17.18 5.19
N GLN A 33 7.59 -17.76 4.00
CA GLN A 33 7.48 -17.05 2.72
C GLN A 33 6.17 -16.25 2.61
N ALA A 34 5.08 -16.81 3.14
CA ALA A 34 3.78 -16.14 3.13
C ALA A 34 3.72 -14.92 4.05
N ALA A 35 4.40 -14.97 5.20
CA ALA A 35 4.47 -13.82 6.11
C ALA A 35 5.21 -12.66 5.42
N CYS A 36 6.36 -12.92 4.80
CA CYS A 36 7.10 -11.90 4.05
C CYS A 36 6.33 -11.34 2.84
N ALA A 37 5.63 -12.20 2.10
CA ALA A 37 4.80 -11.78 0.96
C ALA A 37 3.66 -10.85 1.40
N LEU A 38 2.90 -11.26 2.41
CA LEU A 38 1.75 -10.51 2.89
C LEU A 38 2.15 -9.23 3.63
N SER A 39 3.26 -9.25 4.37
CA SER A 39 3.78 -8.06 5.04
C SER A 39 4.22 -6.99 4.05
N LEU A 40 4.90 -7.36 2.94
CA LEU A 40 5.28 -6.40 1.91
C LEU A 40 4.09 -5.92 1.09
N ALA A 41 3.14 -6.81 0.77
CA ALA A 41 1.88 -6.44 0.14
C ALA A 41 1.11 -5.39 0.98
N ALA A 42 1.01 -5.61 2.30
CA ALA A 42 0.40 -4.67 3.21
C ALA A 42 1.17 -3.35 3.26
N ALA A 43 2.50 -3.40 3.41
CA ALA A 43 3.35 -2.23 3.54
C ALA A 43 3.25 -1.29 2.32
N ILE A 44 3.34 -1.82 1.09
CA ILE A 44 3.26 -1.00 -0.12
C ILE A 44 1.88 -0.34 -0.24
N ASN A 45 0.81 -1.09 0.00
CA ASN A 45 -0.53 -0.53 -0.09
C ASN A 45 -0.81 0.52 1.00
N VAL A 46 -0.34 0.30 2.23
CA VAL A 46 -0.49 1.26 3.34
C VAL A 46 0.37 2.50 3.12
N ALA A 47 1.56 2.38 2.53
CA ALA A 47 2.39 3.53 2.17
C ALA A 47 1.64 4.48 1.20
N VAL A 48 0.90 3.93 0.23
CA VAL A 48 0.17 4.76 -0.75
C VAL A 48 -1.19 5.23 -0.20
N THR A 49 -1.99 4.30 0.34
CA THR A 49 -3.39 4.56 0.72
C THR A 49 -3.56 5.14 2.12
N LYS A 50 -2.56 4.97 3.00
CA LYS A 50 -2.62 5.30 4.43
C LYS A 50 -3.75 4.57 5.18
N THR A 51 -4.21 3.42 4.67
CA THR A 51 -5.27 2.59 5.29
C THR A 51 -4.70 1.50 6.22
N VAL A 52 -4.10 1.94 7.32
CA VAL A 52 -3.31 1.10 8.25
C VAL A 52 -4.10 -0.06 8.85
N LEU A 53 -5.40 0.12 9.11
CA LEU A 53 -6.26 -0.91 9.70
C LEU A 53 -6.99 -1.75 8.65
N ALA A 54 -7.49 -1.12 7.58
CA ALA A 54 -8.28 -1.84 6.57
C ALA A 54 -7.43 -2.81 5.76
N THR A 55 -6.19 -2.44 5.40
CA THR A 55 -5.33 -3.27 4.56
C THR A 55 -4.97 -4.62 5.23
N PRO A 56 -4.51 -4.66 6.49
CA PRO A 56 -4.26 -5.91 7.20
C PRO A 56 -5.49 -6.82 7.31
N VAL A 57 -6.65 -6.25 7.64
CA VAL A 57 -7.90 -7.00 7.80
C VAL A 57 -8.29 -7.67 6.48
N VAL A 58 -8.31 -6.91 5.38
CA VAL A 58 -8.63 -7.46 4.04
C VAL A 58 -7.66 -8.56 3.64
N LEU A 59 -6.35 -8.38 3.87
CA LEU A 59 -5.35 -9.39 3.52
C LEU A 59 -5.48 -10.67 4.37
N VAL A 60 -5.81 -10.55 5.64
CA VAL A 60 -6.06 -11.70 6.52
C VAL A 60 -7.27 -12.50 6.06
N GLU A 61 -8.38 -11.82 5.75
CA GLU A 61 -9.61 -12.45 5.23
C GLU A 61 -9.34 -13.13 3.88
N CYS A 62 -8.66 -12.45 2.95
CA CYS A 62 -8.33 -13.03 1.64
C CYS A 62 -7.32 -14.19 1.71
N SER A 63 -6.43 -14.19 2.70
CA SER A 63 -5.38 -15.21 2.85
C SER A 63 -5.78 -16.38 3.75
N GLY A 64 -6.91 -16.25 4.47
CA GLY A 64 -7.36 -17.22 5.48
C GLY A 64 -6.37 -17.41 6.64
N ARG A 65 -5.53 -16.41 6.94
CA ARG A 65 -4.41 -16.53 7.88
C ARG A 65 -4.44 -15.44 8.95
N VAL A 66 -5.30 -15.65 9.93
CA VAL A 66 -5.49 -14.73 11.07
C VAL A 66 -4.25 -14.65 11.97
N ASP A 67 -3.44 -15.70 12.02
CA ASP A 67 -2.20 -15.75 12.80
C ASP A 67 -1.17 -14.69 12.38
N LEU A 68 -1.26 -14.19 11.14
CA LEU A 68 -0.36 -13.18 10.60
C LEU A 68 -0.82 -11.74 10.86
N LEU A 69 -2.02 -11.54 11.42
CA LEU A 69 -2.58 -10.21 11.70
C LEU A 69 -1.61 -9.29 12.48
N PRO A 70 -0.98 -9.70 13.60
CA PRO A 70 -0.05 -8.83 14.32
C PRO A 70 1.17 -8.44 13.47
N CYS A 71 1.66 -9.36 12.64
CA CYS A 71 2.78 -9.08 11.73
C CYS A 71 2.40 -8.03 10.67
N LEU A 72 1.21 -8.16 10.08
CA LEU A 72 0.70 -7.21 9.08
C LEU A 72 0.45 -5.83 9.68
N LEU A 73 -0.03 -5.76 10.93
CA LEU A 73 -0.21 -4.49 11.65
C LEU A 73 1.13 -3.78 11.88
N VAL A 74 2.15 -4.49 12.38
CA VAL A 74 3.48 -3.92 12.59
C VAL A 74 4.07 -3.44 11.26
N ALA A 75 3.97 -4.24 10.19
CA ALA A 75 4.44 -3.83 8.86
C ALA A 75 3.71 -2.57 8.35
N SER A 76 2.40 -2.48 8.58
CA SER A 76 1.58 -1.34 8.19
C SER A 76 1.92 -0.06 8.96
N ILE A 77 2.17 -0.16 10.26
CA ILE A 77 2.60 0.97 11.09
C ILE A 77 4.00 1.43 10.65
N THR A 78 4.94 0.50 10.47
CA THR A 78 6.30 0.83 10.00
C THR A 78 6.26 1.51 8.64
N ALA A 79 5.43 1.02 7.71
CA ALA A 79 5.24 1.64 6.40
C ALA A 79 4.60 3.03 6.50
N LEU A 80 3.67 3.23 7.43
CA LEU A 80 3.06 4.53 7.68
C LEU A 80 4.10 5.55 8.17
N PHE A 81 4.93 5.18 9.13
CA PHE A 81 6.00 6.02 9.65
C PHE A 81 7.02 6.35 8.54
N LEU A 82 7.45 5.36 7.77
CA LEU A 82 8.41 5.56 6.69
C LEU A 82 7.85 6.43 5.55
N SER A 83 6.57 6.26 5.23
CA SER A 83 5.86 7.03 4.19
C SER A 83 5.25 8.34 4.72
N SER A 84 5.38 8.65 6.01
CA SER A 84 4.76 9.84 6.63
C SER A 84 5.14 11.14 5.91
N HIS A 85 6.37 11.23 5.40
CA HIS A 85 6.89 12.42 4.71
C HIS A 85 6.39 12.57 3.25
N VAL A 86 5.90 11.49 2.61
CA VAL A 86 5.46 11.50 1.20
C VAL A 86 4.08 10.87 1.09
N SER A 87 3.04 11.69 1.00
CA SER A 87 1.66 11.22 0.76
C SER A 87 1.29 11.43 -0.70
N VAL A 88 1.29 10.33 -1.47
CA VAL A 88 0.90 10.34 -2.90
C VAL A 88 -0.53 10.85 -3.08
N ILE A 89 -1.44 10.54 -2.15
CA ILE A 89 -2.82 11.04 -2.16
C ILE A 89 -2.88 12.56 -2.02
N LYS A 90 -2.06 13.16 -1.14
CA LYS A 90 -2.01 14.62 -0.99
C LYS A 90 -1.44 15.26 -2.26
N ALA A 91 -0.39 14.68 -2.82
CA ALA A 91 0.19 15.14 -4.07
C ALA A 91 -0.79 15.06 -5.27
N ALA A 92 -1.60 14.01 -5.36
CA ALA A 92 -2.65 13.89 -6.37
C ALA A 92 -3.78 14.90 -6.16
N ARG A 93 -4.22 15.11 -4.90
CA ARG A 93 -5.27 16.08 -4.58
C ARG A 93 -4.85 17.52 -4.89
N THR A 94 -3.62 17.89 -4.57
CA THR A 94 -3.07 19.22 -4.88
C THR A 94 -2.97 19.47 -6.39
N ARG A 95 -2.70 18.44 -7.21
CA ARG A 95 -2.72 18.59 -8.68
C ARG A 95 -4.12 18.86 -9.22
N ILE A 96 -5.13 18.18 -8.68
CA ILE A 96 -6.53 18.40 -9.07
C ILE A 96 -6.97 19.81 -8.69
N GLU A 97 -6.63 20.27 -7.49
CA GLU A 97 -6.95 21.63 -7.01
C GLU A 97 -6.30 22.72 -7.88
N ASN A 98 -5.02 22.56 -8.26
CA ASN A 98 -4.33 23.49 -9.14
C ASN A 98 -4.90 23.50 -10.58
N ASP A 99 -5.38 22.36 -11.08
CA ASP A 99 -6.04 22.29 -12.40
C ASP A 99 -7.43 22.96 -12.40
N GLU A 100 -8.15 22.95 -11.27
CA GLU A 100 -9.42 23.67 -11.14
C GLU A 100 -9.24 25.19 -11.00
N GLU A 101 -8.20 25.65 -10.29
CA GLU A 101 -7.87 27.08 -10.16
C GLU A 101 -7.46 27.71 -11.50
N HIS A 102 -6.89 26.92 -12.43
CA HIS A 102 -6.49 27.40 -13.75
C HIS A 102 -7.59 27.34 -14.82
N LYS A 103 -8.84 27.03 -14.44
CA LYS A 103 -9.97 27.17 -15.35
C LYS A 103 -10.20 28.67 -15.60
N PRO A 104 -10.01 29.20 -16.82
CA PRO A 104 -10.32 30.60 -17.09
C PRO A 104 -11.78 30.83 -16.74
N LEU A 105 -12.05 31.85 -15.92
CA LEU A 105 -13.39 32.35 -15.67
C LEU A 105 -14.02 32.60 -17.04
N THR A 106 -14.89 31.68 -17.47
CA THR A 106 -15.78 31.94 -18.59
C THR A 106 -16.66 33.08 -18.13
N VAL A 107 -16.31 34.28 -18.59
CA VAL A 107 -17.13 35.49 -18.52
C VAL A 107 -18.47 35.12 -19.14
N ASN A 108 -19.44 34.80 -18.29
CA ASN A 108 -20.85 34.90 -18.64
C ASN A 108 -21.20 36.37 -18.39
N ASP A 109 -21.31 37.12 -19.49
CA ASP A 109 -22.39 38.05 -19.84
C ASP A 109 -21.91 39.01 -20.95
#